data_AF-A0A519U8A1-F1
#
_entry.id   AF-A0A519U8A1-F1
#
_cell.length_a   1.000
_cell.length_b   1.000
_cell.length_c   1.000
_cell.angle_alpha   90.00
_cell.angle_beta   90.00
_cell.angle_gamma   90.00
#
_symmetry.space_group_name_H-M   'P 1'
#
loop_
_entity.id
_entity.type
_entity.pdbx_description
1 polymer ?
#
loop_
_entity_poly.entity_id
_entity_poly.type
_entity_poly.pdbx_seq_one_letter_code
_entity_poly.pdbx_strand_id
1 'polypeptide(L)'
;MKTLKRFLDTNSSNPELHRLVFKAGGVAFSEFKERPYDFYAANTGAVSGMIYYEDTVRFAKKNLVLIMDALNRFENECGLIPDKPTDDKTQFYNWLAWFAWESMAGELLSYLEN
;
A
#
# COMPACT_ATOMS: atom_id res chain seq x y z
N MET A 1 11.34 17.79 -11.05
CA MET A 1 10.16 17.80 -10.15
C MET A 1 9.70 16.38 -9.89
N LYS A 2 9.47 16.01 -8.62
CA LYS A 2 8.93 14.70 -8.25
C LYS A 2 7.42 14.66 -8.47
N THR A 3 6.92 13.62 -9.13
CA THR A 3 5.49 13.46 -9.48
C THR A 3 5.06 12.00 -9.29
N LEU A 4 3.78 11.78 -8.99
CA LEU A 4 3.22 10.44 -8.89
C LEU A 4 3.40 9.66 -10.20
N LYS A 5 3.21 10.31 -11.35
CA LYS A 5 3.43 9.67 -12.66
C LYS A 5 4.87 9.16 -12.79
N ARG A 6 5.87 9.99 -12.44
CA ARG A 6 7.28 9.58 -12.52
C ARG A 6 7.59 8.46 -11.54
N PHE A 7 7.07 8.51 -10.32
CA PHE A 7 7.19 7.40 -9.37
C PHE A 7 6.68 6.07 -9.99
N LEU A 8 5.47 6.08 -10.53
CA LEU A 8 4.85 4.92 -11.15
C LEU A 8 5.62 4.43 -12.38
N ASP A 9 6.21 5.33 -13.16
CA ASP A 9 6.91 4.97 -14.40
C ASP A 9 8.34 4.47 -14.16
N THR A 10 9.04 4.93 -13.11
CA THR A 10 10.49 4.70 -12.97
C THR A 10 10.97 4.14 -11.64
N ASN A 11 10.16 4.17 -10.58
CA ASN A 11 10.60 3.80 -9.22
C ASN A 11 9.74 2.70 -8.59
N SER A 12 8.50 2.54 -9.04
CA SER A 12 7.58 1.55 -8.49
C SER A 12 7.95 0.12 -8.93
N SER A 13 8.06 -0.79 -7.97
CA SER A 13 8.26 -2.23 -8.22
C SER A 13 7.00 -2.93 -8.77
N ASN A 14 5.83 -2.33 -8.55
CA ASN A 14 4.54 -2.80 -9.04
C ASN A 14 3.63 -1.62 -9.44
N PRO A 15 3.86 -0.99 -10.61
CA PRO A 15 3.15 0.22 -11.02
C PRO A 15 1.63 0.06 -11.13
N GLU A 16 1.16 -1.14 -11.47
CA GLU A 16 -0.26 -1.44 -11.55
C GLU A 16 -0.90 -1.44 -10.17
N LEU A 17 -0.35 -2.21 -9.23
CA LEU A 17 -0.85 -2.26 -7.85
C LEU A 17 -0.76 -0.88 -7.20
N HIS A 18 0.37 -0.18 -7.33
CA HIS A 18 0.59 1.10 -6.67
C HIS A 18 -0.38 2.17 -7.16
N ARG A 19 -0.72 2.17 -8.46
CA ARG A 19 -1.76 3.06 -9.00
C ARG A 19 -3.13 2.78 -8.38
N LEU A 20 -3.49 1.51 -8.20
CA LEU A 20 -4.78 1.09 -7.63
C LEU A 20 -4.86 1.43 -6.14
N VAL A 21 -3.82 1.11 -5.39
CA VAL A 21 -3.71 1.38 -3.94
C VAL A 21 -3.70 2.87 -3.66
N PHE A 22 -2.88 3.65 -4.36
CA PHE A 22 -2.81 5.10 -4.14
C PHE A 22 -4.17 5.76 -4.42
N LYS A 23 -4.86 5.32 -5.48
CA LYS A 23 -6.23 5.77 -5.77
C LYS A 23 -7.23 5.36 -4.67
N ALA A 24 -7.11 4.15 -4.14
CA ALA A 24 -8.00 3.64 -3.10
C ALA A 24 -7.82 4.42 -1.78
N GLY A 25 -6.61 4.80 -1.41
CA GLY A 25 -6.37 5.55 -0.17
C GLY A 25 -6.93 6.96 -0.15
N GLY A 26 -7.27 7.53 -1.31
CA GLY A 26 -7.94 8.83 -1.39
C GLY A 26 -7.07 10.02 -0.96
N VAL A 27 -5.74 9.83 -0.87
CA VAL A 27 -4.79 10.88 -0.48
C VAL A 27 -4.33 11.66 -1.71
N ALA A 28 -4.35 12.98 -1.66
CA ALA A 28 -3.78 13.77 -2.74
C ALA A 28 -2.25 13.66 -2.76
N PHE A 29 -1.65 13.51 -3.94
CA PHE A 29 -0.19 13.41 -4.05
C PHE A 29 0.54 14.63 -3.46
N SER A 30 -0.05 15.83 -3.56
CA SER A 30 0.47 17.03 -2.93
C SER A 30 0.53 16.91 -1.40
N GLU A 31 -0.50 16.34 -0.78
CA GLU A 31 -0.57 16.14 0.68
C GLU A 31 0.43 15.09 1.13
N PHE A 32 0.48 13.95 0.44
CA PHE A 32 1.47 12.91 0.72
C PHE A 32 2.89 13.47 0.63
N LYS A 33 3.17 14.28 -0.39
CA LYS A 33 4.49 14.87 -0.58
C LYS A 33 4.87 15.85 0.55
N GLU A 34 3.91 16.58 1.10
CA GLU A 34 4.16 17.55 2.18
C GLU A 34 4.37 16.85 3.52
N ARG A 35 3.64 15.76 3.78
CA ARG A 35 3.61 15.05 5.07
C ARG A 35 3.65 13.54 4.88
N PRO A 36 4.70 12.96 4.28
CA PRO A 36 4.68 11.56 3.85
C PRO A 36 4.55 10.57 5.02
N TYR A 37 5.10 10.90 6.18
CA TYR A 37 5.03 10.05 7.38
C TYR A 37 3.63 10.01 7.99
N ASP A 38 2.78 11.02 7.78
CA ASP A 38 1.38 11.01 8.24
C ASP A 38 0.56 9.94 7.51
N PHE A 39 0.97 9.57 6.29
CA PHE A 39 0.25 8.64 5.43
C PHE A 39 0.94 7.29 5.28
N TYR A 40 2.05 7.04 5.97
CA TYR A 40 2.82 5.82 5.77
C TYR A 40 2.13 4.58 6.36
N ALA A 41 1.68 4.66 7.62
CA ALA A 41 1.26 3.50 8.41
C ALA A 41 -0.26 3.40 8.62
N ALA A 42 -0.73 2.17 8.86
CA ALA A 42 -2.14 1.87 9.11
C ALA A 42 -2.77 2.58 10.33
N ASN A 43 -1.97 2.90 11.33
CA ASN A 43 -2.44 3.44 12.61
C ASN A 43 -2.61 4.96 12.64
N THR A 44 -2.30 5.68 11.56
CA THR A 44 -2.38 7.15 11.55
C THR A 44 -3.81 7.66 11.38
N GLY A 45 -4.70 6.85 10.79
CA GLY A 45 -6.05 7.28 10.43
C GLY A 45 -6.10 8.34 9.32
N ALA A 46 -4.96 8.68 8.69
CA ALA A 46 -4.87 9.73 7.68
C ALA A 46 -5.25 9.25 6.26
N VAL A 47 -5.28 7.94 6.04
CA VAL A 47 -5.61 7.32 4.74
C VAL A 47 -7.11 7.05 4.68
N SER A 48 -7.90 8.12 4.47
CA SER A 48 -9.36 8.09 4.60
C SER A 48 -10.07 7.00 3.80
N GLY A 49 -9.55 6.64 2.62
CA GLY A 49 -10.10 5.57 1.79
C GLY A 49 -9.81 4.14 2.26
N MET A 50 -9.03 3.97 3.34
CA MET A 50 -8.60 2.66 3.87
C MET A 50 -9.02 2.46 5.35
N ILE A 51 -9.87 3.34 5.90
CA ILE A 51 -10.31 3.28 7.31
C ILE A 51 -11.45 2.27 7.51
N TYR A 52 -12.24 2.01 6.47
CA TYR A 52 -13.42 1.13 6.55
C TYR A 52 -13.07 -0.30 6.16
N TYR A 53 -13.23 -1.23 7.11
CA TYR A 53 -12.94 -2.65 6.90
C TYR A 53 -13.66 -3.25 5.69
N GLU A 54 -14.91 -2.85 5.42
CA GLU A 54 -15.63 -3.35 4.24
C GLU A 54 -14.99 -2.93 2.91
N ASP A 55 -14.45 -1.71 2.84
CA ASP A 55 -13.82 -1.17 1.64
C ASP A 55 -12.43 -1.78 1.44
N THR A 56 -11.64 -1.91 2.51
CA THR A 56 -10.33 -2.58 2.46
C THR A 56 -10.47 -4.06 2.12
N VAL A 57 -11.46 -4.77 2.68
CA VAL A 57 -11.74 -6.16 2.30
C VAL A 57 -12.14 -6.26 0.82
N ARG A 58 -13.02 -5.38 0.35
CA ARG A 58 -13.46 -5.39 -1.05
C ARG A 58 -12.29 -5.09 -2.00
N PHE A 59 -11.45 -4.12 -1.65
CA PHE A 59 -10.26 -3.78 -2.40
C PHE A 59 -9.28 -4.97 -2.46
N ALA A 60 -8.97 -5.58 -1.33
CA ALA A 60 -8.04 -6.71 -1.27
C ALA A 60 -8.54 -7.90 -2.08
N LYS A 61 -9.83 -8.25 -1.97
CA LYS A 61 -10.42 -9.33 -2.76
C LYS A 61 -10.34 -9.05 -4.27
N LYS A 62 -10.63 -7.82 -4.69
CA LYS A 62 -10.61 -7.42 -6.11
C LYS A 62 -9.20 -7.48 -6.71
N ASN A 63 -8.17 -7.19 -5.92
CA ASN A 63 -6.79 -7.07 -6.38
C ASN A 63 -5.87 -8.17 -5.81
N LEU A 64 -6.46 -9.28 -5.34
CA LEU A 64 -5.77 -10.30 -4.54
C LEU A 64 -4.49 -10.82 -5.20
N VAL A 65 -4.54 -11.10 -6.50
CA VAL A 65 -3.38 -11.65 -7.24
C VAL A 65 -2.20 -10.68 -7.22
N LEU A 66 -2.45 -9.38 -7.47
CA LEU A 66 -1.40 -8.37 -7.46
C LEU A 66 -0.80 -8.17 -6.07
N ILE A 67 -1.64 -8.18 -5.03
CA ILE A 67 -1.19 -8.02 -3.65
C ILE A 67 -0.38 -9.24 -3.20
N MET A 68 -0.83 -10.46 -3.50
CA MET A 68 -0.11 -11.68 -3.16
C MET A 68 1.23 -11.78 -3.90
N ASP A 69 1.31 -11.32 -5.14
CA ASP A 69 2.57 -11.26 -5.87
C ASP A 69 3.56 -10.26 -5.24
N ALA A 70 3.08 -9.08 -4.84
CA ALA A 70 3.90 -8.12 -4.09
C ALA A 70 4.36 -8.70 -2.73
N LEU A 71 3.47 -9.39 -2.03
CA LEU A 71 3.79 -10.06 -0.76
C LEU A 71 4.84 -11.15 -0.94
N ASN A 72 4.68 -12.02 -1.94
CA ASN A 72 5.64 -13.08 -2.20
C ASN A 72 7.02 -12.52 -2.55
N ARG A 73 7.08 -11.43 -3.33
CA ARG A 73 8.35 -10.73 -3.63
C ARG A 73 9.00 -10.20 -2.35
N PHE A 74 8.23 -9.49 -1.53
CA PHE A 74 8.72 -8.99 -0.24
C PHE A 74 9.24 -10.12 0.66
N GLU A 75 8.50 -11.23 0.79
CA GLU A 75 8.90 -12.36 1.62
C GLU A 75 10.13 -13.11 1.08
N ASN A 76 10.33 -13.14 -0.24
CA ASN A 76 11.55 -13.69 -0.83
C ASN A 76 12.79 -12.82 -0.55
N GLU A 77 12.62 -11.51 -0.41
CA GLU A 77 13.71 -10.56 -0.16
C GLU A 77 14.02 -10.42 1.34
N CYS A 78 12.99 -10.36 2.19
CA CYS A 78 13.11 -10.03 3.61
C CYS A 78 12.89 -11.23 4.55
N GLY A 79 12.43 -12.37 4.02
CA GLY A 79 11.95 -13.50 4.81
C GLY A 79 10.45 -13.43 5.10
N LEU A 80 9.90 -14.53 5.63
CA LEU A 80 8.49 -14.64 5.93
C LEU A 80 8.05 -13.64 7.00
N ILE A 81 6.89 -13.01 6.80
CA ILE A 81 6.31 -12.12 7.81
C ILE A 81 5.70 -12.99 8.93
N PRO A 82 6.18 -12.86 10.19
CA PRO A 82 5.54 -13.51 11.32
C PRO A 82 4.16 -12.90 11.59
N ASP A 83 3.26 -13.68 12.20
CA ASP A 83 1.96 -13.21 12.69
C ASP A 83 0.98 -12.66 11.64
N LYS A 84 1.09 -13.11 10.38
CA LYS A 84 0.05 -12.88 9.37
C LYS A 84 -1.30 -13.43 9.87
N PRO A 85 -2.42 -12.67 9.79
CA PRO A 85 -3.72 -13.18 10.22
C PRO A 85 -4.15 -14.38 9.37
N THR A 86 -4.27 -15.58 9.96
CA THR A 86 -4.69 -16.79 9.23
C THR A 86 -6.12 -17.22 9.54
N ASP A 87 -6.63 -16.84 10.71
CA ASP A 87 -7.84 -17.47 11.26
C ASP A 87 -9.12 -16.68 10.94
N ASP A 88 -8.98 -15.36 10.74
CA ASP A 88 -10.07 -14.46 10.36
C ASP A 88 -9.83 -13.91 8.95
N LYS A 89 -10.68 -14.33 8.00
CA LYS A 89 -10.60 -13.87 6.60
C LYS A 89 -10.75 -12.35 6.47
N THR A 90 -11.59 -11.72 7.28
CA THR A 90 -11.79 -10.27 7.24
C THR A 90 -10.50 -9.57 7.66
N GLN A 91 -9.88 -10.02 8.76
CA GLN A 91 -8.59 -9.48 9.20
C GLN A 91 -7.48 -9.74 8.18
N PHE A 92 -7.44 -10.92 7.56
CA PHE A 92 -6.48 -11.23 6.51
C PHE A 92 -6.61 -10.29 5.32
N TYR A 93 -7.81 -10.08 4.79
CA TYR A 93 -8.00 -9.16 3.67
C TYR A 93 -7.74 -7.70 4.04
N ASN A 94 -8.07 -7.28 5.26
CA ASN A 94 -7.72 -5.95 5.75
C ASN A 94 -6.21 -5.77 5.85
N TRP A 95 -5.52 -6.76 6.39
CA TRP A 95 -4.07 -6.79 6.48
C TRP A 95 -3.43 -6.73 5.09
N LEU A 96 -3.94 -7.48 4.11
CA LEU A 96 -3.46 -7.43 2.72
C LEU A 96 -3.63 -6.04 2.09
N ALA A 97 -4.75 -5.37 2.34
CA ALA A 97 -4.98 -4.02 1.84
C ALA A 97 -3.94 -3.04 2.42
N TRP A 98 -3.66 -3.14 3.72
CA TRP A 98 -2.67 -2.30 4.40
C TRP A 98 -1.24 -2.63 4.01
N PHE A 99 -0.89 -3.91 3.86
CA PHE A 99 0.39 -4.33 3.32
C PHE A 99 0.64 -3.67 1.95
N ALA A 100 -0.36 -3.69 1.06
CA ALA A 100 -0.24 -3.08 -0.26
C ALA A 100 -0.05 -1.54 -0.18
N TRP A 101 -0.70 -0.88 0.78
CA TRP A 101 -0.52 0.53 1.07
C TRP A 101 0.89 0.85 1.58
N GLU A 102 1.33 0.16 2.63
CA GLU A 102 2.62 0.41 3.29
C GLU A 102 3.80 0.10 2.35
N SER A 103 3.69 -0.96 1.54
CA SER A 103 4.67 -1.29 0.51
C SER A 103 4.81 -0.15 -0.51
N MET A 104 3.69 0.35 -1.04
CA MET A 104 3.68 1.48 -1.97
C MET A 104 4.17 2.78 -1.31
N ALA A 105 3.74 3.06 -0.08
CA ALA A 105 4.10 4.26 0.66
C ALA A 105 5.60 4.29 0.99
N GLY A 106 6.21 3.14 1.30
CA GLY A 106 7.66 3.02 1.54
C GLY A 106 8.49 3.33 0.30
N GLU A 107 8.13 2.76 -0.84
CA GLU A 107 8.81 3.10 -2.10
C GLU A 107 8.58 4.56 -2.50
N LEU A 108 7.37 5.08 -2.26
CA LEU A 108 7.06 6.47 -2.58
C LEU A 108 7.81 7.44 -1.67
N LEU A 109 7.96 7.13 -0.39
CA LEU A 109 8.79 7.88 0.56
C LEU A 109 10.25 7.87 0.12
N SER A 110 10.82 6.71 -0.21
CA SER A 110 12.19 6.59 -0.72
C SER A 110 12.38 7.43 -2.00
N TYR A 111 11.41 7.41 -2.91
CA TYR A 111 11.39 8.27 -4.09
C TYR A 111 11.35 9.77 -3.73
N LEU A 112 10.64 10.17 -2.68
CA LEU A 112 10.55 11.57 -2.24
C LEU A 112 11.81 12.06 -1.52
N GLU A 113 12.56 11.16 -0.89
CA GLU A 113 13.84 11.45 -0.22
C GLU A 113 15.03 11.53 -1.18
N ASN A 114 15.03 10.76 -2.28
CA ASN A 114 16.12 10.71 -3.30
C ASN A 114 15.79 11.46 -4.59
#